data_AF-A0A227JD85-F1
#
_entry.id   AF-A0A227JD85-F1
#
_cell.length_a   1.000
_cell.length_b   1.000
_cell.length_c   1.000
_cell.angle_alpha   90.00
_cell.angle_beta   90.00
_cell.angle_gamma   90.00
#
_symmetry.space_group_name_H-M   'P 1'
#
loop_
_entity.id
_entity.type
_entity.pdbx_description
1 polymer ?
#
loop_
_entity_poly.entity_id
_entity_poly.type
_entity_poly.pdbx_seq_one_letter_code
_entity_poly.pdbx_strand_id
1 'polypeptide(L)'
;MKKLFLLLIWTCLSVSPFAMAQHPNSKAENRVSQQVIEKTYKEAKLNGVIDFKLFRDAFIAYQKTPDRKKSILTIIDYSKPSTEKRFYVVDVNKKKLIYNTYVAHGVNSGKKTATQFSNVVNSRKTSLGTFLTDTTYYGSNGYSLRLDG
;
A
#
# COMPACT_ATOMS: atom_id res chain seq x y z
N MET A 1 -42.25 -63.37 -34.92
CA MET A 1 -41.15 -63.83 -34.04
C MET A 1 -40.06 -62.76 -34.01
N LYS A 2 -39.77 -62.18 -32.82
CA LYS A 2 -38.49 -61.51 -32.45
C LYS A 2 -38.19 -60.19 -33.23
N LYS A 3 -37.84 -59.04 -32.66
CA LYS A 3 -37.31 -58.65 -31.34
C LYS A 3 -37.78 -57.24 -30.98
N LEU A 4 -38.13 -57.10 -29.70
CA LEU A 4 -38.30 -55.86 -28.96
C LEU A 4 -36.90 -55.30 -28.63
N PHE A 5 -36.63 -54.03 -28.92
CA PHE A 5 -35.44 -53.33 -28.42
C PHE A 5 -35.91 -52.13 -27.58
N LEU A 6 -35.82 -52.25 -26.26
CA LEU A 6 -36.00 -51.16 -25.31
C LEU A 6 -34.81 -50.19 -25.46
N LEU A 7 -35.09 -48.95 -25.79
CA LEU A 7 -34.17 -47.82 -25.58
C LEU A 7 -34.62 -47.11 -24.29
N LEU A 8 -33.99 -47.47 -23.18
CA LEU A 8 -34.15 -46.77 -21.90
C LEU A 8 -33.27 -45.51 -21.91
N ILE A 9 -33.95 -44.38 -21.78
CA ILE A 9 -33.39 -43.05 -21.52
C ILE A 9 -32.75 -43.07 -20.12
N TRP A 10 -31.46 -42.79 -20.02
CA TRP A 10 -30.82 -42.45 -18.75
C TRP A 10 -30.15 -41.08 -18.88
N THR A 11 -30.92 -40.05 -18.57
CA THR A 11 -30.42 -38.70 -18.33
C THR A 11 -29.69 -38.70 -16.99
N CYS A 12 -28.36 -38.82 -17.02
CA CYS A 12 -27.52 -38.44 -15.88
C CYS A 12 -27.45 -36.91 -15.83
N LEU A 13 -28.44 -36.29 -15.19
CA LEU A 13 -28.35 -34.91 -14.72
C LEU A 13 -27.34 -34.88 -13.58
N SER A 14 -26.07 -34.65 -13.90
CA SER A 14 -25.06 -34.31 -12.89
C SER A 14 -25.31 -32.86 -12.44
N VAL A 15 -26.17 -32.71 -11.44
CA VAL A 15 -26.24 -31.47 -10.68
C VAL A 15 -24.93 -31.41 -9.88
N SER A 16 -23.94 -30.72 -10.43
CA SER A 16 -22.73 -30.38 -9.67
C SER A 16 -23.09 -29.33 -8.62
N PRO A 17 -22.85 -29.57 -7.32
CA PRO A 17 -22.89 -28.54 -6.32
C PRO A 17 -21.50 -27.89 -6.24
N PHE A 18 -21.17 -27.06 -7.23
CA PHE A 18 -19.93 -26.27 -7.28
C PHE A 18 -20.21 -25.08 -8.20
N ALA A 19 -20.21 -23.81 -7.81
CA ALA A 19 -19.73 -23.15 -6.62
C ALA A 19 -20.62 -21.92 -6.38
N MET A 20 -21.17 -21.76 -5.18
CA MET A 20 -21.64 -20.45 -4.75
C MET A 20 -20.41 -19.65 -4.34
N ALA A 21 -19.72 -19.06 -5.31
CA ALA A 21 -18.71 -18.04 -5.06
C ALA A 21 -19.41 -16.89 -4.33
N GLN A 22 -19.20 -16.80 -3.02
CA GLN A 22 -19.59 -15.63 -2.24
C GLN A 22 -18.77 -14.45 -2.77
N HIS A 23 -19.35 -13.64 -3.64
CA HIS A 23 -18.83 -12.31 -3.92
C HIS A 23 -18.99 -11.51 -2.63
N PRO A 24 -17.89 -11.14 -1.94
CA PRO A 24 -18.02 -10.33 -0.74
C PRO A 24 -18.67 -8.99 -1.11
N ASN A 25 -19.60 -8.55 -0.27
CA ASN A 25 -20.28 -7.27 -0.45
C ASN A 25 -19.25 -6.15 -0.28
N SER A 26 -18.79 -5.59 -1.41
CA SER A 26 -17.75 -4.55 -1.48
C SER A 26 -18.01 -3.35 -0.56
N LYS A 27 -19.27 -3.05 -0.20
CA LYS A 27 -19.61 -2.01 0.78
C LYS A 27 -19.19 -2.37 2.21
N ALA A 28 -19.34 -3.64 2.61
CA ALA A 28 -18.96 -4.10 3.94
C ALA A 28 -17.44 -4.11 4.09
N GLU A 29 -16.71 -4.62 3.10
CA GLU A 29 -15.24 -4.62 3.08
C GLU A 29 -14.68 -3.21 3.12
N ASN A 30 -15.24 -2.29 2.34
CA ASN A 30 -14.85 -0.88 2.37
C ASN A 30 -15.07 -0.26 3.76
N ARG A 31 -16.20 -0.54 4.41
CA ARG A 31 -16.47 -0.04 5.77
C ARG A 31 -15.47 -0.58 6.79
N VAL A 32 -15.18 -1.88 6.77
CA VAL A 32 -14.21 -2.50 7.66
C VAL A 32 -12.81 -1.92 7.44
N SER A 33 -12.39 -1.77 6.18
CA SER A 33 -11.09 -1.17 5.83
C SER A 33 -10.97 0.27 6.34
N GLN A 34 -12.01 1.10 6.16
CA GLN A 34 -12.03 2.47 6.70
C GLN A 34 -11.93 2.48 8.23
N GLN A 35 -12.67 1.61 8.93
CA GLN A 35 -12.60 1.51 10.38
C GLN A 35 -11.21 1.11 10.88
N VAL A 36 -10.54 0.19 10.19
CA VAL A 36 -9.15 -0.21 10.51
C VAL A 36 -8.18 0.94 10.32
N ILE A 37 -8.31 1.71 9.23
CA ILE A 37 -7.46 2.88 8.96
C ILE A 37 -7.66 3.94 10.03
N GLU A 38 -8.91 4.31 10.34
CA GLU A 38 -9.24 5.30 11.36
C GLU A 38 -8.74 4.88 12.75
N LYS A 39 -8.95 3.61 13.12
CA LYS A 39 -8.47 3.06 14.39
C LYS A 39 -6.95 3.14 14.48
N THR A 40 -6.25 2.74 13.43
CA THR A 40 -4.78 2.80 13.39
C THR A 40 -4.28 4.25 13.48
N TYR A 41 -4.90 5.17 12.76
CA TYR A 41 -4.56 6.60 12.80
C TYR A 41 -4.69 7.18 14.22
N LYS A 42 -5.81 6.89 14.89
CA LYS A 42 -6.09 7.35 16.26
C LYS A 42 -5.14 6.72 17.28
N GLU A 43 -4.97 5.40 17.25
CA GLU A 43 -4.14 4.67 18.22
C GLU A 43 -2.64 5.01 18.06
N ALA A 44 -2.19 5.26 16.83
CA ALA A 44 -0.84 5.75 16.55
C ALA A 44 -0.62 7.24 16.88
N LYS A 45 -1.64 7.93 17.42
CA LYS A 45 -1.61 9.35 17.82
C LYS A 45 -1.17 10.27 16.67
N LEU A 46 -1.69 10.02 15.48
CA LEU A 46 -1.32 10.74 14.25
C LEU A 46 -2.11 12.04 14.03
N ASN A 47 -3.16 12.28 14.83
CA ASN A 47 -3.96 13.48 14.77
C ASN A 47 -3.12 14.75 14.98
N GLY A 48 -3.15 15.67 14.02
CA GLY A 48 -2.34 16.90 14.04
C GLY A 48 -0.86 16.70 13.69
N VAL A 49 -0.41 15.45 13.47
CA VAL A 49 0.97 15.14 13.06
C VAL A 49 1.06 14.94 11.55
N ILE A 50 0.16 14.11 11.02
CA ILE A 50 0.02 13.82 9.58
C ILE A 50 -1.45 14.00 9.19
N ASP A 51 -1.68 14.58 8.02
CA ASP A 51 -3.02 14.71 7.47
C ASP A 51 -3.69 13.34 7.31
N PHE A 52 -4.96 13.23 7.70
CA PHE A 52 -5.68 11.96 7.68
C PHE A 52 -5.85 11.42 6.25
N LYS A 53 -6.13 12.30 5.28
CA LYS A 53 -6.29 11.87 3.88
C LYS A 53 -4.96 11.32 3.36
N LEU A 54 -3.84 11.98 3.63
CA LEU A 54 -2.51 11.49 3.28
C LEU A 54 -2.22 10.12 3.92
N PHE A 55 -2.46 9.97 5.23
CA PHE A 55 -2.26 8.69 5.91
C PHE A 55 -3.14 7.59 5.33
N ARG A 56 -4.42 7.87 5.07
CA ARG A 56 -5.38 6.93 4.49
C ARG A 56 -4.92 6.47 3.10
N ASP A 57 -4.53 7.41 2.23
CA ASP A 57 -4.08 7.11 0.87
C ASP A 57 -2.80 6.24 0.93
N ALA A 58 -1.86 6.57 1.81
CA ALA A 58 -0.65 5.78 2.04
C ALA A 58 -0.94 4.39 2.65
N PHE A 59 -1.89 4.27 3.56
CA PHE A 59 -2.27 2.99 4.18
C PHE A 59 -2.98 2.07 3.17
N ILE A 60 -3.77 2.62 2.26
CA ILE A 60 -4.37 1.87 1.15
C ILE A 60 -3.28 1.37 0.20
N ALA A 61 -2.33 2.23 -0.18
CA ALA A 61 -1.19 1.83 -1.00
C ALA A 61 -0.37 0.74 -0.30
N TYR A 62 -0.07 0.94 0.99
CA TYR A 62 0.59 -0.05 1.84
C TYR A 62 -0.14 -1.39 1.77
N GLN A 63 -1.45 -1.47 1.97
CA GLN A 63 -2.19 -2.74 1.93
C GLN A 63 -2.12 -3.43 0.56
N LYS A 64 -2.13 -2.66 -0.53
CA LYS A 64 -2.14 -3.16 -1.91
C LYS A 64 -0.77 -3.64 -2.41
N THR A 65 0.34 -3.16 -1.84
CA THR A 65 1.70 -3.52 -2.29
C THR A 65 2.06 -4.93 -1.86
N PRO A 66 2.26 -5.93 -2.74
CA PRO A 66 2.65 -7.28 -2.30
C PRO A 66 4.08 -7.32 -1.71
N ASP A 67 4.49 -8.48 -1.22
CA ASP A 67 5.89 -8.80 -0.84
C ASP A 67 6.50 -7.94 0.28
N ARG A 68 5.67 -7.24 1.05
CA ARG A 68 6.09 -6.49 2.24
C ARG A 68 6.56 -7.45 3.33
N LYS A 69 7.80 -7.29 3.78
CA LYS A 69 8.42 -8.12 4.83
C LYS A 69 8.15 -7.62 6.25
N LYS A 70 7.74 -6.36 6.42
CA LYS A 70 7.59 -5.70 7.73
C LYS A 70 6.30 -4.89 7.79
N SER A 71 5.76 -4.75 9.00
CA SER A 71 4.60 -3.90 9.30
C SER A 71 4.95 -2.40 9.43
N ILE A 72 5.90 -1.93 8.64
CA ILE A 72 6.38 -0.54 8.70
C ILE A 72 5.91 0.21 7.46
N LEU A 73 5.17 1.29 7.68
CA LEU A 73 4.73 2.24 6.67
C LEU A 73 5.56 3.51 6.79
N THR A 74 6.30 3.85 5.74
CA THR A 74 7.04 5.11 5.64
C THR A 74 6.32 6.05 4.68
N ILE A 75 6.12 7.30 5.11
CA ILE A 75 5.39 8.32 4.33
C ILE A 75 6.26 9.56 4.24
N ILE A 76 6.37 10.13 3.04
CA ILE A 76 7.01 11.43 2.81
C ILE A 76 5.98 12.38 2.23
N ASP A 77 5.75 13.50 2.92
CA ASP A 77 4.85 14.56 2.48
C ASP A 77 5.62 15.67 1.76
N TYR A 78 5.76 15.56 0.44
CA TYR A 78 6.46 16.57 -0.36
C TYR A 78 5.69 17.87 -0.55
N SER A 79 4.43 17.98 -0.11
CA SER A 79 3.69 19.25 -0.11
C SER A 79 4.26 20.25 0.91
N LYS A 80 4.92 19.75 1.96
CA LYS A 80 5.61 20.55 2.97
C LYS A 80 7.04 20.89 2.55
N PRO A 81 7.58 22.07 2.96
CA PRO A 81 8.96 22.43 2.70
C PRO A 81 9.95 21.49 3.42
N SER A 82 11.17 21.35 2.90
CA SER A 82 12.25 20.54 3.50
C SER A 82 12.68 21.00 4.89
N THR A 83 12.33 22.23 5.27
CA THR A 83 12.55 22.80 6.60
C THR A 83 11.53 22.36 7.65
N GLU A 84 10.56 21.51 7.27
CA GLU A 84 9.56 20.96 8.18
C GLU A 84 9.69 19.44 8.28
N LYS A 85 9.25 18.90 9.42
CA LYS A 85 9.17 17.45 9.60
C LYS A 85 8.05 16.91 8.71
N ARG A 86 8.45 16.08 7.75
CA ARG A 86 7.59 15.56 6.67
C ARG A 86 7.91 14.11 6.30
N PHE A 87 8.77 13.46 7.08
CA PHE A 87 9.11 12.05 6.97
C PHE A 87 8.56 11.31 8.19
N TYR A 88 7.62 10.41 7.95
CA TYR A 88 6.91 9.68 8.98
C TYR A 88 7.19 8.18 8.84
N VAL A 89 7.48 7.51 9.94
CA VAL A 89 7.62 6.04 10.00
C VAL A 89 6.63 5.53 11.03
N VAL A 90 5.68 4.71 10.58
CA VAL A 90 4.59 4.16 11.41
C VAL A 90 4.70 2.64 11.43
N ASP A 91 4.78 2.05 12.62
CA ASP A 91 4.52 0.63 12.79
C ASP A 91 3.00 0.43 12.79
N VAL A 92 2.46 -0.13 11.72
CA VAL A 92 1.00 -0.30 11.56
C VAL A 92 0.45 -1.44 12.41
N ASN A 93 1.28 -2.41 12.78
CA ASN A 93 0.87 -3.50 13.66
C ASN A 93 0.85 -3.02 15.12
N LYS A 94 1.93 -2.38 15.57
CA LYS A 94 1.99 -1.78 16.92
C LYS A 94 1.23 -0.47 17.04
N LYS A 95 0.72 0.05 15.92
CA LYS A 95 -0.01 1.33 15.80
C LYS A 95 0.74 2.42 16.52
N LYS A 96 1.98 2.65 16.09
CA LYS A 96 2.90 3.57 16.74
C LYS A 96 3.67 4.38 15.71
N LEU A 97 3.66 5.70 15.87
CA LEU A 97 4.61 6.58 15.20
C LEU A 97 6.01 6.33 15.78
N ILE A 98 6.92 5.81 14.95
CA ILE A 98 8.32 5.54 15.31
C ILE A 98 9.16 6.80 15.09
N TYR A 99 9.04 7.43 13.92
CA TYR A 99 9.79 8.63 13.57
C TYR A 99 8.90 9.69 12.93
N ASN A 100 9.16 10.94 13.28
CA ASN A 100 8.66 12.14 12.61
C ASN A 100 9.82 13.13 12.50
N THR A 101 10.40 13.25 11.31
CA THR A 101 11.64 14.00 11.09
C THR A 101 11.71 14.67 9.71
N TYR A 102 12.82 15.34 9.44
CA TYR A 102 13.14 16.01 8.18
C TYR A 102 13.61 15.01 7.12
N VAL A 103 13.42 15.35 5.85
CA VAL A 103 14.00 14.60 4.72
C VAL A 103 14.26 15.50 3.52
N ALA A 104 15.40 15.29 2.88
CA ALA A 104 15.79 15.96 1.65
C ALA A 104 14.93 15.50 0.46
N HIS A 105 15.07 16.17 -0.68
CA HIS A 105 14.51 15.74 -1.96
C HIS A 105 15.59 15.90 -3.06
N GLY A 106 15.34 15.34 -4.25
CA GLY A 106 16.28 15.42 -5.36
C GLY A 106 16.65 16.86 -5.68
N VAL A 107 17.92 17.13 -6.03
CA VAL A 107 18.43 18.50 -6.20
C VAL A 107 17.73 19.27 -7.33
N ASN A 108 17.15 18.54 -8.30
CA ASN A 108 16.40 19.11 -9.41
C ASN A 108 14.88 19.17 -9.14
N SER A 109 14.42 18.82 -7.93
CA SER A 109 13.00 18.80 -7.57
C SER A 109 12.47 20.13 -7.04
N GLY A 110 13.34 21.08 -6.73
CA GLY A 110 12.97 22.37 -6.15
C GLY A 110 14.03 22.89 -5.19
N LYS A 111 13.73 24.00 -4.51
CA LYS A 111 14.58 24.58 -3.47
C LYS A 111 14.07 24.18 -2.09
N LYS A 112 13.35 25.07 -1.42
CA LYS A 112 12.74 24.82 -0.11
C LYS A 112 11.60 23.80 -0.23
N THR A 113 10.77 23.92 -1.26
CA THR A 113 9.65 23.01 -1.54
C THR A 113 9.92 22.24 -2.81
N ALA A 114 9.56 20.95 -2.83
CA ALA A 114 9.66 20.12 -4.02
C ALA A 114 8.45 20.38 -4.92
N THR A 115 8.69 20.87 -6.13
CA THR A 115 7.65 21.24 -7.12
C THR A 115 7.78 20.47 -8.41
N GLN A 116 8.89 19.75 -8.62
CA GLN A 116 9.16 18.96 -9.82
C GLN A 116 9.55 17.53 -9.46
N PHE A 117 8.99 16.57 -10.17
CA PHE A 117 9.23 15.14 -9.94
C PHE A 117 9.48 14.46 -11.28
N SER A 118 10.18 13.33 -11.28
CA SER A 118 10.43 12.55 -12.50
C SER A 118 10.82 11.12 -12.17
N ASN A 119 10.41 10.19 -13.01
CA ASN A 119 10.87 8.79 -12.99
C ASN A 119 11.92 8.52 -14.07
N VAL A 120 12.40 9.56 -14.77
CA VAL A 120 13.48 9.42 -15.76
C VAL A 120 14.80 9.22 -15.02
N VAL A 121 15.51 8.15 -15.41
CA VAL A 121 16.84 7.81 -14.89
C VAL A 121 17.78 9.02 -15.04
N ASN A 122 18.60 9.27 -14.01
CA ASN A 122 19.54 10.40 -13.95
C ASN A 122 18.92 11.81 -13.98
N SER A 123 17.60 11.97 -13.86
CA SER A 123 16.96 13.30 -13.77
C SER A 123 17.35 14.10 -12.53
N ARG A 124 17.89 13.42 -11.49
CA ARG A 124 18.18 13.95 -10.15
C ARG A 124 16.96 14.58 -9.46
N LYS A 125 15.76 14.22 -9.92
CA LYS A 125 14.48 14.58 -9.29
C LYS A 125 14.03 13.41 -8.41
N THR A 126 13.30 13.75 -7.36
CA THR A 126 12.54 12.78 -6.59
C THR A 126 11.48 12.11 -7.48
N SER A 127 11.36 10.79 -7.37
CA SER A 127 10.22 10.03 -7.89
C SER A 127 9.06 10.04 -6.90
N LEU A 128 7.84 10.19 -7.43
CA LEU A 128 6.61 10.00 -6.67
C LEU A 128 6.08 8.60 -6.91
N GLY A 129 5.57 7.96 -5.86
CA GLY A 129 5.01 6.62 -5.97
C GLY A 129 5.11 5.85 -4.67
N THR A 130 4.75 4.58 -4.76
CA THR A 130 4.91 3.62 -3.67
C THR A 130 6.11 2.75 -3.97
N PHE A 131 7.02 2.63 -3.02
CA PHE A 131 8.24 1.84 -3.15
C PHE A 131 8.30 0.78 -2.06
N LEU A 132 8.82 -0.38 -2.40
CA LEU A 132 9.24 -1.38 -1.43
C LEU A 132 10.66 -1.07 -0.96
N THR A 133 10.89 -1.25 0.33
CA THR A 133 12.26 -1.20 0.87
C THR A 133 12.88 -2.58 0.77
N ASP A 134 14.04 -2.66 0.15
CA ASP A 134 14.74 -3.92 -0.09
C ASP A 134 16.04 -4.00 0.73
N THR A 135 17.14 -4.39 0.10
CA THR A 135 18.41 -4.71 0.74
C THR A 135 19.11 -3.47 1.26
N THR A 136 19.93 -3.69 2.29
CA THR A 136 20.77 -2.64 2.86
C THR A 136 22.08 -2.56 2.09
N TYR A 137 22.65 -1.37 2.00
CA TYR A 137 23.96 -1.14 1.39
C TYR A 137 24.66 0.03 2.08
N TYR A 138 25.97 0.17 1.84
CA TYR A 138 26.73 1.34 2.28
C TYR A 138 26.98 2.24 1.07
N GLY A 139 26.36 3.42 1.08
CA GLY A 139 26.54 4.44 0.04
C GLY A 139 27.43 5.59 0.51
N SER A 140 27.48 6.66 -0.29
CA SER A 140 28.21 7.89 0.06
C SER A 140 27.70 8.58 1.33
N ASN A 141 26.45 8.31 1.72
CA ASN A 141 25.83 8.83 2.95
C ASN A 141 25.79 7.79 4.09
N GLY A 142 26.58 6.72 3.99
CA GLY A 142 26.64 5.65 4.98
C GLY A 142 25.57 4.56 4.79
N TYR A 143 25.17 3.94 5.90
CA TYR A 143 24.22 2.82 5.90
C TYR A 143 22.86 3.24 5.32
N SER A 144 22.44 2.53 4.28
CA SER A 144 21.35 2.93 3.40
C SER A 144 20.47 1.73 3.03
N LEU A 145 19.27 2.01 2.55
CA LEU A 145 18.29 1.01 2.11
C LEU A 145 17.97 1.24 0.64
N ARG A 146 17.89 0.17 -0.15
CA ARG A 146 17.45 0.27 -1.54
C ARG A 146 15.93 0.38 -1.60
N LEU A 147 15.45 1.21 -2.52
CA LEU A 147 14.03 1.34 -2.84
C LEU A 147 13.77 0.65 -4.18
N ASP A 148 12.67 -0.09 -4.28
CA ASP A 148 12.21 -0.80 -5.47
C ASP A 148 10.79 -0.35 -5.82
N GLY A 149 10.55 0.10 -7.05
CA GLY A 149 9.27 0.65 -7.53
C GLY A 149 9.40 1.66 -8.67
#